data_AF-A0A3N5UFZ6-F1
#
_entry.id   AF-A0A3N5UFZ6-F1
#
_cell.length_a   1.000
_cell.length_b   1.000
_cell.length_c   1.000
_cell.angle_alpha   90.00
_cell.angle_beta   90.00
_cell.angle_gamma   90.00
#
_symmetry.space_group_name_H-M   'P 1'
#
loop_
_entity.id
_entity.type
_entity.pdbx_description
1 polymer ?
#
loop_
_entity_poly.entity_id
_entity_poly.type
_entity_poly.pdbx_seq_one_letter_code
_entity_poly.pdbx_strand_id
1 'polypeptide(L)'
;LVAMNRPSLEKFAPVVKPGGVIMINSSLIQIGSDRKDVDEIRVPVTDIANEIGSIKAANIVALGAFVARSKMVDFEILTESVKAEFAAKAKLIPLNMNALERGRLAAEK
;
A
#
# COMPACT_ATOMS: atom_id res chain seq x y z
N LEU A 1 -9.39 -2.61 1.62
CA LEU A 1 -9.32 -1.23 2.14
C LEU A 1 -7.86 -0.83 2.25
N VAL A 2 -7.52 0.38 1.79
CA VAL A 2 -6.21 1.00 2.00
C VAL A 2 -6.44 2.21 2.91
N ALA A 3 -6.09 2.08 4.18
CA ALA A 3 -6.24 3.14 5.19
C ALA A 3 -4.92 3.90 5.37
N MET A 4 -4.86 5.10 4.79
CA MET A 4 -3.69 5.99 4.88
C MET A 4 -3.73 6.97 6.05
N ASN A 5 -4.88 7.05 6.75
CA ASN A 5 -5.06 7.83 7.97
C ASN A 5 -6.11 7.17 8.88
N ARG A 6 -6.12 7.57 10.16
CA ARG A 6 -6.99 6.98 11.18
C ARG A 6 -8.50 7.17 10.89
N PRO A 7 -8.99 8.37 10.51
CA PRO A 7 -10.42 8.54 10.21
C PRO A 7 -10.93 7.62 9.09
N SER A 8 -10.09 7.34 8.08
CA SER A 8 -10.46 6.40 7.01
C SER A 8 -10.56 4.96 7.51
N LEU A 9 -9.66 4.55 8.41
CA LEU A 9 -9.74 3.23 9.03
C LEU A 9 -11.05 3.08 9.81
N GLU A 10 -11.32 4.00 10.73
CA GLU A 10 -12.51 3.95 11.59
C GLU A 10 -13.80 4.00 10.78
N LYS A 11 -13.85 4.82 9.72
CA LYS A 11 -15.03 4.97 8.87
C LYS A 11 -15.28 3.76 7.97
N PHE A 12 -14.23 3.14 7.44
CA PHE A 12 -14.38 2.17 6.35
C PHE A 12 -14.04 0.71 6.73
N ALA A 13 -13.32 0.46 7.82
CA ALA A 13 -13.10 -0.92 8.29
C ALA A 13 -14.40 -1.71 8.56
N PRO A 14 -15.49 -1.11 9.08
CA PRO A 14 -16.73 -1.84 9.31
C PRO A 14 -17.42 -2.35 8.04
N VAL A 15 -17.20 -1.70 6.88
CA VAL A 15 -17.86 -2.09 5.62
C VAL A 15 -17.05 -3.07 4.77
N VAL A 16 -15.84 -3.43 5.20
CA VAL A 16 -15.04 -4.46 4.54
C VAL A 16 -15.70 -5.82 4.76
N LYS A 17 -15.94 -6.58 3.69
CA LYS A 17 -16.52 -7.93 3.80
C LYS A 17 -15.59 -8.85 4.62
N PRO A 18 -16.13 -9.82 5.39
CA PRO A 18 -15.32 -10.87 6.00
C PRO A 18 -14.39 -11.54 4.97
N GLY A 19 -13.15 -11.82 5.38
CA GLY A 19 -12.07 -12.30 4.52
C GLY A 19 -11.42 -11.22 3.64
N GLY A 20 -11.90 -9.98 3.68
CA GLY A 20 -11.33 -8.86 2.93
C GLY A 20 -10.02 -8.36 3.53
N VAL A 21 -9.17 -7.75 2.69
CA VAL A 21 -7.88 -7.19 3.11
C VAL A 21 -8.04 -5.74 3.60
N ILE A 22 -7.44 -5.43 4.75
CA ILE A 22 -7.29 -4.06 5.28
C ILE A 22 -5.80 -3.77 5.42
N MET A 23 -5.28 -2.87 4.57
CA MET A 23 -3.93 -2.34 4.70
C MET A 23 -3.95 -1.04 5.48
N ILE A 24 -3.14 -0.95 6.53
CA ILE A 24 -3.07 0.18 7.45
C ILE A 24 -1.68 0.81 7.35
N ASN A 25 -1.62 2.13 7.12
CA ASN A 25 -0.38 2.89 7.23
C ASN A 25 0.04 3.02 8.70
N SER A 26 0.91 2.13 9.17
CA SER A 26 1.33 2.06 10.59
C SER A 26 2.19 3.24 11.02
N SER A 27 2.80 3.97 10.09
CA SER A 27 3.53 5.21 10.40
C SER A 27 2.59 6.30 10.95
N LEU A 28 1.31 6.29 10.56
CA LEU A 28 0.33 7.31 10.94
C LEU A 28 -0.80 6.77 11.82
N ILE A 29 -1.01 5.44 11.85
CA ILE A 29 -2.14 4.81 12.52
C ILE A 29 -1.63 3.78 13.52
N GLN A 30 -1.76 4.12 14.81
CA GLN A 30 -1.27 3.29 15.92
C GLN A 30 -2.24 2.17 16.33
N ILE A 31 -3.51 2.26 15.91
CA ILE A 31 -4.54 1.26 16.16
C ILE A 31 -4.70 0.27 14.99
N GLY A 32 -5.28 -0.89 15.27
CA GLY A 32 -5.77 -1.83 14.25
C GLY A 32 -7.24 -1.57 13.89
N SER A 33 -7.82 -2.46 13.11
CA SER A 33 -9.26 -2.44 12.75
C SER A 33 -10.17 -3.02 13.83
N ASP A 34 -9.61 -3.63 14.87
CA ASP A 34 -10.28 -4.39 15.93
C ASP A 34 -11.14 -5.57 15.43
N ARG A 35 -10.93 -5.98 14.18
CA ARG A 35 -11.64 -7.09 13.54
C ARG A 35 -10.78 -8.35 13.45
N LYS A 36 -11.41 -9.50 13.66
CA LYS A 36 -10.78 -10.83 13.61
C LYS A 36 -11.10 -11.62 12.35
N ASP A 37 -12.05 -11.12 11.55
CA ASP A 37 -12.57 -11.77 10.36
C ASP A 37 -12.09 -11.10 9.07
N VAL A 38 -11.02 -10.30 9.13
CA VAL A 38 -10.37 -9.64 8.01
C VAL A 38 -8.89 -9.99 7.98
N ASP A 39 -8.29 -9.86 6.81
CA ASP A 39 -6.84 -9.94 6.65
C ASP A 39 -6.24 -8.54 6.83
N GLU A 40 -5.85 -8.22 8.07
CA GLU A 40 -5.22 -6.95 8.41
C GLU A 40 -3.71 -7.02 8.18
N ILE A 41 -3.18 -6.06 7.42
CA ILE A 41 -1.74 -5.83 7.28
C ILE A 41 -1.39 -4.40 7.66
N ARG A 42 -0.25 -4.25 8.35
CA ARG A 42 0.24 -2.96 8.85
C ARG A 42 1.58 -2.65 8.19
N VAL A 43 1.62 -1.60 7.39
CA VAL A 43 2.79 -1.24 6.59
C VAL A 43 3.22 0.18 6.94
N PRO A 44 4.51 0.44 7.24
CA PRO A 44 5.00 1.78 7.56
C PRO A 44 5.20 2.60 6.28
N VAL A 45 4.09 2.89 5.60
CA VAL A 45 4.07 3.45 4.24
C VAL A 45 4.79 4.79 4.16
N THR A 46 4.53 5.68 5.13
CA THR A 46 5.13 7.02 5.16
C THR A 46 6.63 6.94 5.39
N ASP A 47 7.08 6.06 6.28
CA ASP A 47 8.51 5.92 6.61
C ASP A 47 9.28 5.37 5.40
N ILE A 48 8.75 4.33 4.73
CA ILE A 48 9.32 3.78 3.50
C ILE A 48 9.41 4.86 2.41
N ALA A 49 8.37 5.67 2.22
CA ALA A 49 8.39 6.73 1.20
C ALA A 49 9.43 7.82 1.51
N ASN A 50 9.61 8.17 2.78
CA ASN A 50 10.64 9.10 3.23
C ASN A 50 12.05 8.53 3.00
N GLU A 51 12.28 7.26 3.31
CA GLU A 51 13.56 6.57 3.06
C GLU A 51 13.92 6.53 1.57
N ILE A 52 12.93 6.40 0.69
CA ILE A 52 13.10 6.46 -0.77
C ILE A 52 13.46 7.90 -1.23
N GLY A 53 13.25 8.90 -0.38
CA GLY A 53 13.53 10.30 -0.66
C GLY A 53 12.35 11.06 -1.25
N SER A 54 11.13 10.50 -1.24
CA SER A 54 9.94 11.21 -1.69
C SER A 54 8.67 10.75 -1.00
N ILE A 55 8.11 11.61 -0.15
CA ILE A 55 6.78 11.39 0.46
C ILE A 55 5.67 11.18 -0.58
N LYS A 56 5.85 11.71 -1.80
CA LYS A 56 4.89 11.53 -2.91
C LYS A 56 4.81 10.08 -3.40
N ALA A 57 5.76 9.22 -3.04
CA ALA A 57 5.76 7.80 -3.38
C ALA A 57 4.92 6.95 -2.42
N ALA A 58 4.38 7.52 -1.33
CA ALA A 58 3.61 6.79 -0.32
C ALA A 58 2.42 6.01 -0.92
N ASN A 59 1.72 6.58 -1.90
CA ASN A 59 0.63 5.88 -2.59
C ASN A 59 1.12 4.65 -3.38
N ILE A 60 2.32 4.71 -3.99
CA ILE A 60 2.91 3.59 -4.73
C ILE A 60 3.38 2.49 -3.78
N VAL A 61 3.97 2.86 -2.63
CA VAL A 61 4.28 1.90 -1.56
C VAL A 61 3.02 1.19 -1.08
N ALA A 62 1.96 1.94 -0.77
CA ALA A 62 0.68 1.37 -0.34
C ALA A 62 0.06 0.46 -1.42
N LEU A 63 0.14 0.85 -2.69
CA LEU A 63 -0.35 0.05 -3.82
C LEU A 63 0.39 -1.28 -3.93
N GLY A 64 1.72 -1.26 -3.87
CA GLY A 64 2.54 -2.46 -3.89
C GLY A 64 2.21 -3.41 -2.75
N ALA A 65 2.10 -2.89 -1.53
CA ALA A 65 1.72 -3.67 -0.36
C ALA A 65 0.32 -4.31 -0.50
N PHE A 66 -0.68 -3.51 -0.89
CA PHE A 66 -2.05 -3.97 -0.98
C PHE A 66 -2.23 -5.06 -2.05
N VAL A 67 -1.64 -4.89 -3.23
CA VAL A 67 -1.76 -5.88 -4.31
C VAL A 67 -1.02 -7.16 -3.94
N ALA A 68 0.18 -7.07 -3.36
CA ALA A 68 0.96 -8.23 -2.93
C ALA A 68 0.16 -9.12 -1.96
N ARG A 69 -0.51 -8.52 -0.99
CA ARG A 69 -1.31 -9.25 -0.01
C ARG A 69 -2.63 -9.75 -0.58
N SER A 70 -3.38 -8.88 -1.26
CA SER A 70 -4.72 -9.21 -1.77
C SER A 70 -4.70 -10.15 -2.96
N LYS A 71 -3.58 -10.24 -3.69
CA LYS A 71 -3.45 -11.02 -4.93
C LYS A 71 -4.54 -10.70 -5.95
N MET A 72 -5.07 -9.48 -5.91
CA MET A 72 -6.19 -9.06 -6.75
C MET A 72 -5.81 -9.01 -8.24
N VAL A 73 -4.54 -8.71 -8.52
CA VAL A 73 -3.95 -8.71 -9.86
C VAL A 73 -2.52 -9.25 -9.78
N ASP A 74 -2.01 -9.79 -10.89
CA ASP A 74 -0.61 -10.20 -10.96
C ASP A 74 0.32 -9.00 -10.77
N PHE A 75 1.37 -9.21 -9.96
CA PHE A 75 2.28 -8.13 -9.60
C PHE A 75 3.09 -7.61 -10.80
N GLU A 76 3.36 -8.48 -11.76
CA GLU A 76 4.01 -8.10 -13.03
C GLU A 76 3.13 -7.16 -13.85
N ILE A 77 1.82 -7.47 -13.97
CA ILE A 77 0.85 -6.60 -14.67
C ILE A 77 0.75 -5.24 -13.99
N LEU A 78 0.73 -5.22 -12.65
CA LEU A 78 0.77 -3.97 -11.88
C LEU A 78 2.03 -3.15 -12.19
N THR A 79 3.18 -3.81 -12.22
CA THR A 79 4.47 -3.18 -12.47
C THR A 79 4.49 -2.50 -13.84
N GLU A 80 4.03 -3.18 -14.88
CA GLU A 80 3.94 -2.60 -16.23
C GLU A 80 2.92 -1.45 -16.30
N SER A 81 1.79 -1.57 -15.60
CA SER A 81 0.78 -0.51 -15.53
C SER A 81 1.32 0.76 -14.88
N VAL A 82 2.10 0.64 -13.79
CA VAL A 82 2.74 1.79 -13.15
C VAL A 82 3.81 2.40 -14.06
N LYS A 83 4.60 1.59 -14.80
CA LYS A 83 5.55 2.14 -15.79
C LYS A 83 4.83 2.95 -16.87
N ALA A 84 3.72 2.42 -17.39
CA ALA A 84 2.92 3.08 -18.43
C ALA A 84 2.33 4.41 -17.94
N GLU A 85 1.76 4.44 -16.73
CA GLU A 85 1.20 5.67 -16.12
C GLU A 85 2.24 6.78 -15.98
N PHE A 86 3.49 6.42 -15.67
CA PHE A 86 4.59 7.36 -15.52
C PHE A 86 5.44 7.54 -16.79
N ALA A 87 5.02 7.04 -17.96
CA ALA A 87 5.78 7.14 -19.21
C ALA A 87 6.12 8.60 -19.58
N ALA A 88 5.17 9.52 -19.41
CA ALA A 88 5.37 10.96 -19.63
C ALA A 88 6.33 11.61 -18.61
N LYS A 89 6.63 10.92 -17.51
CA LYS A 89 7.53 11.36 -16.43
C LYS A 89 8.59 10.29 -16.17
N ALA A 90 9.26 9.82 -17.22
CA ALA A 90 10.20 8.71 -17.18
C ALA A 90 11.25 8.77 -16.04
N LYS A 91 11.68 9.99 -15.65
CA LYS A 91 12.60 10.20 -14.51
C LYS A 91 12.06 9.71 -13.16
N LEU A 92 10.75 9.62 -13.00
CA LEU A 92 10.08 9.13 -11.78
C LEU A 92 9.91 7.62 -11.78
N ILE A 93 10.06 6.94 -12.92
CA ILE A 93 9.84 5.49 -13.02
C ILE A 93 10.76 4.73 -12.06
N PRO A 94 12.09 4.95 -12.00
CA PRO A 94 12.95 4.20 -11.08
C PRO A 94 12.53 4.36 -9.61
N LEU A 95 12.15 5.58 -9.21
CA LEU A 95 11.70 5.89 -7.86
C LEU A 95 10.39 5.16 -7.53
N ASN A 96 9.42 5.20 -8.45
CA ASN A 96 8.15 4.51 -8.26
C ASN A 96 8.29 2.98 -8.31
N MET A 97 9.19 2.43 -9.13
CA MET A 97 9.47 0.99 -9.14
C MET A 97 10.08 0.53 -7.82
N ASN A 98 11.03 1.30 -7.27
CA ASN A 98 11.58 1.04 -5.94
C ASN A 98 10.48 1.12 -4.86
N ALA A 99 9.61 2.14 -4.92
CA ALA A 99 8.48 2.26 -3.99
C ALA A 99 7.51 1.08 -4.06
N LEU A 100 7.19 0.62 -5.27
CA LEU A 100 6.28 -0.49 -5.51
C LEU A 100 6.84 -1.78 -4.90
N GLU A 101 8.12 -2.06 -5.14
CA GLU A 101 8.80 -3.24 -4.62
C GLU A 101 8.98 -3.21 -3.09
N ARG A 102 9.35 -2.06 -2.52
CA ARG A 102 9.43 -1.88 -1.06
C ARG A 102 8.06 -2.08 -0.40
N GLY A 103 6.99 -1.66 -1.06
CA GLY A 103 5.61 -1.96 -0.66
C GLY A 103 5.33 -3.46 -0.65
N ARG A 104 5.65 -4.17 -1.74
CA ARG A 104 5.49 -5.63 -1.86
C ARG A 104 6.16 -6.37 -0.71
N LEU A 105 7.46 -6.12 -0.51
CA LEU A 105 8.26 -6.78 0.52
C LEU A 105 7.78 -6.48 1.94
N ALA A 106 7.20 -5.29 2.18
CA ALA A 106 6.69 -4.93 3.49
C ALA A 106 5.36 -5.63 3.83
N ALA A 107 4.62 -6.13 2.83
CA ALA A 107 3.35 -6.85 3.03
C ALA A 107 3.53 -8.38 3.20
N GLU A 108 4.73 -8.90 2.92
CA GLU A 108 5.07 -10.33 3.05
C GLU A 108 5.60 -10.70 4.44
N LYS A 109 5.90 -9.70 5.29
CA LYS A 109 6.36 -9.89 6.67
C LYS A 109 5.21 -10.03 7.64
#